data_AF-A0A800CY01-F1
#
_entry.id   AF-A0A800CY01-F1
#
_cell.length_a   1.000
_cell.length_b   1.000
_cell.length_c   1.000
_cell.angle_alpha   90.00
_cell.angle_beta   90.00
_cell.angle_gamma   90.00
#
_symmetry.space_group_name_H-M   'P 1'
#
loop_
_entity.id
_entity.type
_entity.pdbx_description
1 polymer ?
#
loop_
_entity_poly.entity_id
_entity_poly.type
_entity_poly.pdbx_seq_one_letter_code
_entity_poly.pdbx_strand_id
1 'polypeptide(L)'
;MQKLLLILCLMTLSACAQFNEVDKERFQINGDNTVQDKQTELMWAAIDNRESVTWMEAEKYCNNYRGGGFDDWRLPKKSELAALIEANIQTEGKVLGISSNLIWAAETDESKGAACDFKHKGCFWMEKVISISLHALPVRDTKVTESAAATSASPVEAIKPQSPKQRLQIIDSLHKQQLITTEEYERKKAAILNEL
;
A
#
# COMPACT_ATOMS: atom_id res chain seq x y z
N MET A 1 41.47 -37.76 3.89
CA MET A 1 40.70 -36.89 2.96
C MET A 1 39.24 -36.66 3.38
N GLN A 2 38.63 -37.54 4.17
CA GLN A 2 37.19 -37.42 4.55
C GLN A 2 36.87 -36.32 5.59
N LYS A 3 37.83 -35.93 6.45
CA LYS A 3 37.65 -34.83 7.42
C LYS A 3 37.69 -33.43 6.77
N LEU A 4 38.29 -33.29 5.58
CA LEU A 4 38.37 -32.00 4.87
C LEU A 4 37.09 -31.70 4.07
N LEU A 5 36.40 -32.75 3.59
CA LEU A 5 35.14 -32.63 2.83
C LEU A 5 33.95 -32.16 3.70
N LEU A 6 33.92 -32.56 4.98
CA LEU A 6 32.88 -32.16 5.93
C LEU A 6 32.94 -30.67 6.31
N ILE A 7 34.15 -30.10 6.40
CA ILE A 7 34.35 -28.69 6.76
C ILE A 7 33.98 -27.76 5.59
N LEU A 8 34.27 -28.16 4.35
CA LEU A 8 33.83 -27.45 3.14
C LEU A 8 32.29 -27.48 2.97
N CYS A 9 31.62 -28.57 3.35
CA CYS A 9 30.16 -28.67 3.32
C CYS A 9 29.48 -27.79 4.40
N LEU A 10 30.13 -27.59 5.55
CA LEU A 10 29.63 -26.70 6.60
C LEU A 10 29.83 -25.21 6.26
N MET A 11 30.89 -24.87 5.53
CA MET A 11 31.16 -23.50 5.08
C MET A 11 30.26 -23.07 3.90
N THR A 12 29.77 -24.00 3.08
CA THR A 12 28.81 -23.68 1.99
C THR A 12 27.36 -23.62 2.46
N LEU A 13 27.01 -24.26 3.59
CA LEU A 13 25.68 -24.14 4.18
C LEU A 13 25.42 -22.74 4.77
N SER A 14 26.47 -22.02 5.18
CA SER A 14 26.34 -20.67 5.77
C SER A 14 26.20 -19.53 4.75
N ALA A 15 26.32 -19.82 3.45
CA ALA A 15 26.13 -18.83 2.38
C ALA A 15 24.75 -18.95 1.70
N CYS A 16 23.89 -19.86 2.16
CA CYS A 16 22.54 -20.02 1.66
C CYS A 16 21.54 -19.53 2.71
N ALA A 17 20.74 -18.53 2.33
CA ALA A 17 19.61 -17.98 3.08
C ALA A 17 19.95 -17.08 4.29
N GLN A 18 20.42 -15.87 4.01
CA GLN A 18 19.89 -14.70 4.73
C GLN A 18 18.56 -14.30 4.06
N PHE A 19 17.56 -15.17 4.20
CA PHE A 19 16.19 -14.68 4.17
C PHE A 19 16.02 -13.95 5.49
N ASN A 20 16.01 -12.62 5.43
CA ASN A 20 15.58 -11.81 6.56
C ASN A 20 14.14 -12.25 6.88
N GLU A 21 13.96 -13.06 7.92
CA GLU A 21 12.65 -13.17 8.57
C GLU A 21 12.21 -11.73 8.82
N VAL A 22 10.99 -11.38 8.40
CA VAL A 22 10.39 -10.08 8.76
C VAL A 22 10.56 -9.94 10.26
N ASP A 23 11.33 -8.93 10.66
CA ASP A 23 11.83 -8.81 12.01
C ASP A 23 10.66 -8.67 12.98
N LYS A 24 10.31 -9.78 13.63
CA LYS A 24 9.21 -9.83 14.61
C LYS A 24 9.48 -8.89 15.79
N GLU A 25 10.74 -8.46 16.00
CA GLU A 25 11.06 -7.48 17.03
C GLU A 25 10.61 -6.07 16.64
N ARG A 26 10.71 -5.72 15.34
CA ARG A 26 10.33 -4.42 14.79
C ARG A 26 8.82 -4.18 14.80
N PHE A 27 8.05 -5.15 14.31
CA PHE A 27 6.60 -4.98 14.14
C PHE A 27 5.80 -5.68 15.25
N GLN A 28 4.97 -4.93 15.96
CA GLN A 28 4.08 -5.45 17.00
C GLN A 28 2.62 -5.33 16.57
N ILE A 29 1.92 -6.45 16.50
CA ILE A 29 0.48 -6.50 16.21
C ILE A 29 -0.27 -6.22 17.52
N ASN A 30 -1.13 -5.19 17.52
CA ASN A 30 -1.81 -4.72 18.73
C ASN A 30 -3.15 -5.42 19.01
N GLY A 31 -3.72 -6.11 18.01
CA GLY A 31 -5.00 -6.83 18.15
C GLY A 31 -6.26 -5.95 18.00
N ASP A 32 -6.09 -4.68 17.65
CA ASP A 32 -7.15 -3.66 17.50
C ASP A 32 -7.21 -3.09 16.06
N ASN A 33 -6.83 -3.92 15.09
CA ASN A 33 -6.61 -3.57 13.68
C ASN A 33 -5.42 -2.62 13.44
N THR A 34 -4.48 -2.52 14.38
CA THR A 34 -3.24 -1.74 14.19
C THR A 34 -1.97 -2.59 14.36
N VAL A 35 -0.90 -2.11 13.75
CA VAL A 35 0.46 -2.66 13.85
C VAL A 35 1.43 -1.53 14.15
N GLN A 36 2.15 -1.65 15.26
CA GLN A 36 3.21 -0.74 15.65
C GLN A 36 4.51 -1.08 14.93
N ASP A 37 5.09 -0.12 14.20
CA ASP A 37 6.48 -0.18 13.74
C ASP A 37 7.36 0.55 14.76
N LYS A 38 8.15 -0.21 15.54
CA LYS A 38 8.99 0.34 16.61
C LYS A 38 10.24 1.05 16.08
N GLN A 39 10.67 0.74 14.86
CA GLN A 39 11.87 1.36 14.28
C GLN A 39 11.57 2.77 13.75
N THR A 40 10.41 2.93 13.11
CA THR A 40 9.99 4.23 12.54
C THR A 40 9.10 5.04 13.49
N GLU A 41 8.68 4.44 14.61
CA GLU A 41 7.72 5.02 15.56
C GLU A 41 6.40 5.42 14.88
N LEU A 42 6.01 4.67 13.85
CA LEU A 42 4.74 4.80 13.14
C LEU A 42 3.79 3.67 13.54
N MET A 43 2.50 3.94 13.41
CA MET A 43 1.47 2.91 13.53
C MET A 43 0.71 2.79 12.23
N TRP A 44 0.55 1.56 11.78
CA TRP A 44 -0.07 1.20 10.52
C TRP A 44 -1.43 0.54 10.77
N ALA A 45 -2.37 0.73 9.85
CA ALA A 45 -3.52 -0.16 9.77
C ALA A 45 -3.04 -1.58 9.51
N ALA A 46 -3.63 -2.58 10.18
CA ALA A 46 -3.23 -3.97 10.01
C ALA A 46 -3.58 -4.54 8.63
N ILE A 47 -4.53 -3.93 7.93
CA ILE A 47 -4.95 -4.28 6.57
C ILE A 47 -5.07 -3.01 5.73
N ASP A 48 -4.82 -3.14 4.43
CA ASP A 48 -5.17 -2.09 3.47
C ASP A 48 -6.69 -2.00 3.26
N ASN A 49 -7.13 -1.06 2.43
CA ASN A 49 -8.54 -0.88 2.10
C ASN A 49 -9.14 -2.00 1.24
N ARG A 50 -8.33 -2.96 0.74
CA ARG A 50 -8.72 -4.10 -0.11
C ARG A 50 -9.49 -3.75 -1.39
N GLU A 51 -9.45 -2.49 -1.80
CA GLU A 51 -10.18 -1.99 -2.96
C GLU A 51 -9.30 -1.06 -3.79
N SER A 52 -9.44 -1.16 -5.11
CA SER A 52 -8.79 -0.26 -6.05
C SER A 52 -9.37 1.15 -5.92
N VAL A 53 -8.53 2.12 -5.55
CA VAL A 53 -8.92 3.50 -5.26
C VAL A 53 -8.05 4.50 -6.01
N THR A 54 -8.65 5.59 -6.48
CA THR A 54 -7.90 6.75 -6.95
C THR A 54 -7.09 7.37 -5.81
N TRP A 55 -6.14 8.23 -6.14
CA TRP A 55 -5.33 8.89 -5.11
C TRP A 55 -6.21 9.68 -4.11
N MET A 56 -7.24 10.36 -4.61
CA MET A 56 -8.15 11.15 -3.78
C MET A 56 -9.03 10.27 -2.88
N GLU A 57 -9.49 9.13 -3.40
CA GLU A 57 -10.22 8.14 -2.60
C GLU A 57 -9.32 7.49 -1.54
N ALA A 58 -8.04 7.25 -1.85
CA ALA A 58 -7.06 6.74 -0.91
C ALA A 58 -6.80 7.72 0.24
N GLU A 59 -6.56 9.00 -0.07
CA GLU A 59 -6.40 10.06 0.91
C GLU A 59 -7.64 10.14 1.83
N LYS A 60 -8.84 10.14 1.23
CA LYS A 60 -10.10 10.16 1.97
C LYS A 60 -10.27 8.92 2.85
N TYR A 61 -9.97 7.73 2.34
CA TYR A 61 -10.06 6.49 3.12
C TYR A 61 -9.17 6.55 4.34
N CYS A 62 -7.90 6.93 4.18
CA CYS A 62 -6.95 7.03 5.27
C CYS A 62 -7.40 8.05 6.32
N ASN A 63 -7.83 9.25 5.93
CA ASN A 63 -8.30 10.29 6.86
C ASN A 63 -9.58 9.89 7.64
N ASN A 64 -10.38 8.97 7.09
CA ASN A 64 -11.60 8.47 7.74
C ASN A 64 -11.41 7.12 8.45
N TYR A 65 -10.22 6.52 8.39
CA TYR A 65 -9.93 5.27 9.08
C TYR A 65 -9.93 5.49 10.61
N ARG A 66 -10.40 4.50 11.38
CA ARG A 66 -10.60 4.58 12.84
C ARG A 66 -10.08 3.36 13.61
N GLY A 67 -9.07 2.66 13.07
CA GLY A 67 -8.41 1.56 13.78
C GLY A 67 -7.79 2.02 15.09
N GLY A 68 -7.77 1.16 16.12
CA GLY A 68 -7.24 1.50 17.45
C GLY A 68 -7.95 2.63 18.19
N GLY A 69 -9.06 3.16 17.67
CA GLY A 69 -9.78 4.30 18.26
C GLY A 69 -9.18 5.67 17.95
N PHE A 70 -8.24 5.76 17.00
CA PHE A 70 -7.58 7.01 16.59
C PHE A 70 -8.24 7.67 15.37
N ASP A 71 -8.10 8.98 15.23
CA ASP A 71 -8.70 9.80 14.15
C ASP A 71 -7.69 10.63 13.34
N ASP A 72 -6.40 10.52 13.65
CA ASP A 72 -5.26 11.22 13.03
C ASP A 72 -4.55 10.39 11.95
N TRP A 73 -5.27 9.43 11.37
CA TRP A 73 -4.78 8.60 10.28
C TRP A 73 -4.60 9.40 9.00
N ARG A 74 -3.56 9.08 8.23
CA ARG A 74 -3.20 9.75 6.98
C ARG A 74 -2.70 8.76 5.94
N LEU A 75 -2.67 9.21 4.68
CA LEU A 75 -1.98 8.49 3.61
C LEU A 75 -0.46 8.50 3.91
N PRO A 76 0.29 7.42 3.64
CA PRO A 76 1.70 7.33 3.99
C PRO A 76 2.56 8.13 3.03
N LYS A 77 3.73 8.59 3.48
CA LYS A 77 4.74 9.23 2.62
C LYS A 77 5.50 8.15 1.85
N LYS A 78 6.08 8.49 0.70
CA LYS A 78 6.94 7.57 -0.08
C LYS A 78 8.07 6.99 0.77
N SER A 79 8.70 7.79 1.62
CA SER A 79 9.78 7.33 2.49
C SER A 79 9.33 6.29 3.52
N GLU A 80 8.09 6.40 4.01
CA GLU A 80 7.50 5.46 4.98
C GLU A 80 7.20 4.12 4.30
N LEU A 81 6.61 4.17 3.09
CA LEU A 81 6.42 2.97 2.26
C LEU A 81 7.75 2.32 1.86
N ALA A 82 8.77 3.11 1.51
CA ALA A 82 10.10 2.60 1.21
C ALA A 82 10.72 1.86 2.42
N ALA A 83 10.50 2.36 3.64
CA ALA A 83 10.97 1.71 4.86
C ALA A 83 10.25 0.37 5.14
N LEU A 84 8.98 0.21 4.72
CA LEU A 84 8.28 -1.09 4.77
C LEU A 84 8.83 -2.07 3.72
N ILE A 85 9.13 -1.58 2.52
CA ILE A 85 9.73 -2.37 1.43
C ILE A 85 11.13 -2.87 1.83
N GLU A 86 11.95 -2.02 2.44
CA GLU A 86 13.28 -2.37 2.95
C GLU A 86 13.19 -3.41 4.08
N ALA A 87 12.17 -3.29 4.95
CA ALA A 87 11.85 -4.30 5.96
C ALA A 87 11.33 -5.64 5.39
N ASN A 88 11.26 -5.73 4.05
CA ASN A 88 10.79 -6.90 3.31
C ASN A 88 9.36 -7.31 3.70
N ILE A 89 8.52 -6.35 4.08
CA ILE A 89 7.07 -6.57 4.24
C ILE A 89 6.52 -7.05 2.90
N GLN A 90 5.84 -8.20 2.94
CA GLN A 90 5.25 -8.83 1.78
C GLN A 90 3.75 -8.52 1.69
N THR A 91 3.22 -8.53 0.47
CA THR A 91 1.77 -8.65 0.25
C THR A 91 1.28 -9.99 0.77
N GLU A 92 0.04 -9.98 1.30
CA GLU A 92 -0.58 -11.10 2.02
C GLU A 92 0.26 -11.61 3.21
N GLY A 93 1.16 -10.75 3.72
CA GLY A 93 2.04 -11.06 4.82
C GLY A 93 1.29 -11.20 6.15
N LYS A 94 1.91 -11.93 7.09
CA LYS A 94 1.36 -12.13 8.43
C LYS A 94 1.37 -10.85 9.29
N VAL A 95 2.23 -9.90 8.97
CA VAL A 95 2.40 -8.65 9.73
C VAL A 95 1.42 -7.58 9.26
N LEU A 96 1.42 -7.27 7.96
CA LEU A 96 0.46 -6.36 7.34
C LEU A 96 -0.29 -7.12 6.24
N GLY A 97 -1.62 -7.11 6.32
CA GLY A 97 -2.50 -7.71 5.33
C GLY A 97 -2.68 -6.83 4.11
N ILE A 98 -1.58 -6.57 3.40
CA ILE A 98 -1.56 -5.79 2.15
C ILE A 98 -2.04 -6.69 1.02
N SER A 99 -3.16 -6.36 0.39
CA SER A 99 -3.81 -7.19 -0.64
C SER A 99 -3.50 -6.76 -2.07
N SER A 100 -2.81 -5.63 -2.27
CA SER A 100 -2.25 -5.25 -3.56
C SER A 100 -0.76 -4.89 -3.47
N ASN A 101 -0.02 -5.12 -4.55
CA ASN A 101 1.38 -4.73 -4.63
C ASN A 101 1.58 -3.20 -4.68
N LEU A 102 0.56 -2.43 -5.06
CA LEU A 102 0.67 -0.98 -5.26
C LEU A 102 -0.08 -0.22 -4.18
N ILE A 103 0.63 0.62 -3.43
CA ILE A 103 0.07 1.50 -2.40
C ILE A 103 0.31 2.96 -2.79
N TRP A 104 -0.75 3.78 -2.73
CA TRP A 104 -0.64 5.22 -2.87
C TRP A 104 0.16 5.85 -1.73
N ALA A 105 0.97 6.85 -2.08
CA ALA A 105 1.66 7.73 -1.16
C ALA A 105 1.07 9.16 -1.21
N ALA A 106 1.31 9.94 -0.16
CA ALA A 106 0.79 11.29 0.01
C ALA A 106 1.37 12.32 -0.97
N GLU A 107 2.56 12.07 -1.52
CA GLU A 107 3.19 13.00 -2.44
C GLU A 107 2.44 13.09 -3.77
N THR A 108 2.25 14.32 -4.25
CA THR A 108 1.65 14.63 -5.55
C THR A 108 2.53 15.55 -6.38
N ASP A 109 2.44 15.42 -7.70
CA ASP A 109 3.06 16.31 -8.67
C ASP A 109 2.06 16.62 -9.78
N GLU A 110 1.53 17.84 -9.82
CA GLU A 110 0.46 18.27 -10.74
C GLU A 110 -0.74 17.31 -10.79
N SER A 111 -0.92 16.57 -11.90
CA SER A 111 -1.98 15.56 -12.09
C SER A 111 -1.63 14.18 -11.53
N LYS A 112 -0.41 14.00 -11.03
CA LYS A 112 0.14 12.72 -10.59
C LYS A 112 0.19 12.59 -9.07
N GLY A 113 0.04 11.36 -8.60
CA GLY A 113 0.31 10.91 -7.24
C GLY A 113 1.48 9.95 -7.25
N ALA A 114 2.20 9.85 -6.15
CA ALA A 114 3.24 8.84 -5.98
C ALA A 114 2.63 7.52 -5.50
N ALA A 115 3.10 6.40 -6.05
CA ALA A 115 2.74 5.06 -5.59
C ALA A 115 4.01 4.22 -5.40
N CYS A 116 3.97 3.25 -4.48
CA CYS A 116 5.08 2.33 -4.25
C CYS A 116 4.65 0.88 -4.50
N ASP A 117 5.51 0.14 -5.19
CA ASP A 117 5.36 -1.27 -5.55
C ASP A 117 6.19 -2.14 -4.60
N PHE A 118 5.50 -2.94 -3.81
CA PHE A 118 6.10 -3.86 -2.84
C PHE A 118 6.74 -5.08 -3.50
N LYS A 119 6.27 -5.50 -4.68
CA LYS A 119 6.80 -6.63 -5.43
C LYS A 119 8.09 -6.28 -6.16
N HIS A 120 8.12 -5.13 -6.83
CA HIS A 120 9.29 -4.65 -7.59
C HIS A 120 10.17 -3.67 -6.81
N LYS A 121 9.83 -3.37 -5.55
CA LYS A 121 10.62 -2.59 -4.60
C LYS A 121 10.99 -1.19 -5.09
N GLY A 122 10.00 -0.39 -5.47
CA GLY A 122 10.25 0.97 -5.95
C GLY A 122 9.03 1.87 -5.88
N CYS A 123 9.22 3.18 -6.05
CA CYS A 123 8.13 4.15 -6.10
C CYS A 123 8.18 4.94 -7.41
N PHE A 124 7.01 5.32 -7.92
CA PHE A 124 6.85 5.98 -9.21
C PHE A 124 5.62 6.91 -9.19
N TRP A 125 5.48 7.71 -10.25
CA TRP A 125 4.38 8.65 -10.39
C TRP A 125 3.29 8.06 -11.30
N MET A 126 2.03 8.22 -10.90
CA MET A 126 0.85 7.77 -11.64
C MET A 126 -0.20 8.87 -11.71
N GLU A 127 -1.01 8.90 -12.77
CA GLU A 127 -2.14 9.84 -12.84
C GLU A 127 -3.11 9.60 -11.67
N LYS A 128 -3.49 10.65 -10.94
CA LYS A 128 -4.32 10.55 -9.72
C LYS A 128 -5.69 9.92 -9.95
N VAL A 129 -6.18 9.97 -11.19
CA VAL A 129 -7.46 9.40 -11.62
C VAL A 129 -7.41 7.88 -11.87
N ILE A 130 -6.21 7.27 -11.88
CA ILE A 130 -6.07 5.82 -11.99
C ILE A 130 -6.37 5.22 -10.61
N SER A 131 -7.17 4.15 -10.56
CA SER A 131 -7.43 3.41 -9.32
C SER A 131 -6.92 1.97 -9.34
N ILE A 132 -6.52 1.48 -10.51
CA ILE A 132 -6.37 0.06 -10.76
C ILE A 132 -5.23 -0.55 -9.97
N SER A 133 -5.61 -1.49 -9.10
CA SER A 133 -4.72 -2.21 -8.21
C SER A 133 -3.98 -1.29 -7.24
N LEU A 134 -4.36 -0.02 -7.13
CA LEU A 134 -3.80 0.91 -6.18
C LEU A 134 -4.66 0.94 -4.93
N HIS A 135 -4.07 0.57 -3.81
CA HIS A 135 -4.73 0.53 -2.52
C HIS A 135 -4.23 1.66 -1.62
N ALA A 136 -4.91 1.84 -0.50
CA ALA A 136 -4.58 2.77 0.55
C ALA A 136 -4.22 2.01 1.82
N LEU A 137 -3.09 2.34 2.43
CA LEU A 137 -2.65 1.78 3.71
C LEU A 137 -2.49 2.92 4.72
N PRO A 138 -3.47 3.14 5.62
CA PRO A 138 -3.40 4.20 6.61
C PRO A 138 -2.18 4.06 7.52
N VAL A 139 -1.56 5.20 7.80
CA VAL A 139 -0.49 5.34 8.79
C VAL A 139 -0.76 6.55 9.68
N ARG A 140 -0.25 6.52 10.90
CA ARG A 140 -0.21 7.66 11.81
C ARG A 140 1.11 7.73 12.55
N ASP A 141 1.44 8.92 13.04
CA ASP A 141 2.56 9.14 13.92
C ASP A 141 2.19 8.69 15.35
N THR A 142 3.12 8.09 16.11
CA THR A 142 2.86 7.71 17.51
C THR A 142 3.29 8.79 18.51
N LYS A 143 4.11 9.74 18.07
CA LYS A 143 4.43 10.94 18.85
C LYS A 143 3.27 11.91 18.73
N VAL A 144 2.60 12.17 19.85
CA VAL A 144 1.64 13.28 19.95
C VAL A 144 2.42 14.56 19.68
N THR A 145 2.23 15.13 18.49
CA THR A 145 2.76 16.44 18.18
C THR A 145 1.70 17.44 18.62
N GLU A 146 1.99 18.17 19.69
CA GLU A 146 1.13 19.24 20.18
C GLU A 146 0.98 20.31 19.08
N SER A 147 -0.27 20.56 18.66
CA SER A 147 -0.76 21.71 17.86
C SER A 147 -0.51 21.76 16.34
N ALA A 148 -1.61 21.72 15.57
CA ALA A 148 -2.13 22.91 14.89
C ALA A 148 -3.62 22.77 14.53
N ALA A 149 -4.42 23.73 14.99
CA ALA A 149 -5.85 23.81 14.80
C ALA A 149 -6.26 24.26 13.38
N ALA A 150 -7.45 23.79 12.99
CA ALA A 150 -8.43 24.37 12.07
C ALA A 150 -7.97 25.44 11.06
N THR A 151 -8.13 25.16 9.76
CA THR A 151 -8.37 26.21 8.76
C THR A 151 -9.36 25.71 7.70
N SER A 152 -10.55 26.32 7.74
CA SER A 152 -11.60 26.43 6.72
C SER A 152 -11.85 25.25 5.77
N ALA A 153 -12.85 24.43 6.11
CA ALA A 153 -13.59 23.66 5.13
C ALA A 153 -14.38 24.61 4.21
N SER A 154 -13.91 24.79 2.98
CA SER A 154 -14.76 25.25 1.87
C SER A 154 -15.75 24.14 1.47
N PRO A 155 -16.93 24.47 0.94
CA PRO A 155 -18.00 23.49 0.73
C PRO A 155 -17.56 22.38 -0.22
N VAL A 156 -17.64 21.16 0.28
CA VAL A 156 -17.46 19.91 -0.47
C VAL A 156 -18.48 19.87 -1.60
N GLU A 157 -18.07 20.21 -2.81
CA GLU A 157 -18.85 19.90 -4.00
C GLU A 157 -18.73 18.39 -4.23
N ALA A 158 -19.84 17.68 -4.00
CA ALA A 158 -19.91 16.23 -4.12
C ALA A 158 -19.57 15.80 -5.56
N ILE A 159 -18.35 15.31 -5.77
CA ILE A 159 -17.93 14.72 -7.04
C ILE A 159 -18.76 13.43 -7.23
N LYS A 160 -19.59 13.40 -8.27
CA LYS A 160 -20.44 12.26 -8.60
C LYS A 160 -19.58 11.03 -8.93
N PRO A 161 -19.96 9.82 -8.47
CA PRO A 161 -19.27 8.58 -8.83
C PRO A 161 -19.21 8.41 -10.37
N GLN A 162 -18.07 7.93 -10.87
CA GLN A 162 -17.86 7.69 -12.30
C GLN A 162 -18.83 6.63 -12.81
N SER A 163 -19.57 6.94 -13.88
CA SER A 163 -20.54 6.01 -14.46
C SER A 163 -19.87 4.72 -14.94
N PRO A 164 -20.56 3.57 -14.94
CA PRO A 164 -19.99 2.32 -15.46
C PRO A 164 -19.42 2.46 -16.89
N LYS A 165 -20.03 3.32 -17.72
CA LYS A 165 -19.55 3.66 -19.07
C LYS A 165 -18.15 4.30 -19.07
N GLN A 166 -17.88 5.21 -18.14
CA GLN A 166 -16.57 5.84 -18.00
C GLN A 166 -15.52 4.83 -17.52
N ARG A 167 -15.91 3.93 -16.59
CA ARG A 167 -15.02 2.88 -16.09
C ARG A 167 -14.65 1.85 -17.16
N LEU A 168 -15.56 1.49 -18.07
CA LEU A 168 -15.28 0.64 -19.22
C LEU A 168 -14.22 1.25 -20.16
N GLN A 169 -14.36 2.54 -20.50
CA GLN A 169 -13.44 3.24 -21.40
C GLN A 169 -12.00 3.26 -20.86
N ILE A 170 -11.84 3.38 -19.55
CA ILE A 170 -10.55 3.36 -18.87
C ILE A 170 -9.92 1.97 -18.98
N ILE A 171 -10.67 0.91 -18.69
CA ILE A 171 -10.16 -0.46 -18.71
C ILE A 171 -9.79 -0.92 -20.12
N ASP A 172 -10.57 -0.54 -21.14
CA ASP A 172 -10.23 -0.77 -22.55
C ASP A 172 -8.91 -0.09 -22.94
N SER A 173 -8.69 1.14 -22.47
CA SER A 173 -7.46 1.89 -22.77
C SER A 173 -6.23 1.26 -22.12
N LEU A 174 -6.37 0.74 -20.89
CA LEU A 174 -5.27 0.11 -20.15
C LEU A 174 -4.89 -1.25 -20.71
N HIS A 175 -5.86 -2.06 -21.15
CA HIS A 175 -5.57 -3.31 -21.85
C HIS A 175 -4.89 -3.06 -23.20
N LYS A 176 -5.35 -2.06 -23.95
CA LYS A 176 -4.70 -1.62 -25.20
C LYS A 176 -3.26 -1.17 -24.98
N GLN A 177 -2.95 -0.55 -23.85
CA GLN A 177 -1.60 -0.14 -23.45
C GLN A 177 -0.78 -1.26 -22.79
N GLN A 178 -1.32 -2.48 -22.67
CA GLN A 178 -0.69 -3.63 -22.02
C GLN A 178 -0.29 -3.38 -20.55
N LEU A 179 -1.00 -2.46 -19.87
CA LEU A 179 -0.78 -2.13 -18.46
C LEU A 179 -1.50 -3.08 -17.50
N ILE A 180 -2.45 -3.88 -18.02
CA ILE A 180 -3.16 -4.94 -17.30
C ILE A 180 -3.14 -6.22 -18.14
N THR A 181 -3.17 -7.37 -17.47
CA THR A 181 -3.25 -8.66 -18.16
C THR A 181 -4.64 -8.85 -18.78
N THR A 182 -4.75 -9.70 -19.80
CA THR A 182 -6.05 -10.03 -20.41
C THR A 182 -7.01 -10.64 -19.38
N GLU A 183 -6.51 -11.43 -18.44
CA GLU A 183 -7.33 -12.01 -17.36
C GLU A 183 -7.89 -10.93 -16.42
N GLU A 184 -7.04 -9.95 -16.04
CA GLU A 184 -7.44 -8.83 -15.21
C GLU A 184 -8.43 -7.89 -15.92
N TYR A 185 -8.22 -7.65 -17.21
CA TYR A 185 -9.15 -6.93 -18.08
C TYR A 185 -10.54 -7.56 -18.07
N GLU A 186 -10.64 -8.86 -18.37
CA GLU A 186 -11.93 -9.55 -18.46
C GLU A 186 -12.65 -9.59 -17.12
N ARG A 187 -11.92 -9.85 -16.02
CA ARG A 187 -12.49 -9.83 -14.66
C ARG A 187 -13.11 -8.48 -14.32
N LYS A 188 -12.37 -7.38 -14.55
CA LYS A 188 -12.84 -6.03 -14.19
C LYS A 188 -13.94 -5.54 -15.13
N LYS A 189 -13.87 -5.87 -16.42
CA LYS A 189 -14.94 -5.60 -17.39
C LYS A 189 -16.25 -6.29 -17.00
N ALA A 190 -16.19 -7.56 -16.62
CA ALA A 190 -17.36 -8.31 -16.17
C ALA A 190 -17.99 -7.68 -14.91
N ALA A 191 -17.17 -7.24 -13.95
CA ALA A 191 -17.66 -6.56 -12.76
C ALA A 191 -18.41 -5.26 -13.10
N ILE A 192 -17.85 -4.41 -13.97
CA ILE A 192 -18.49 -3.15 -14.38
C ILE A 192 -19.77 -3.38 -15.18
N LEU A 193 -19.79 -4.40 -16.04
CA LEU A 193 -21.00 -4.76 -16.82
C LEU A 193 -22.14 -5.23 -15.92
N ASN A 194 -21.86 -5.84 -14.77
CA ASN A 194 -22.88 -6.24 -13.80
C ASN A 194 -23.48 -5.04 -13.03
N GLU A 195 -22.90 -3.85 -13.17
CA GLU A 195 -23.38 -2.61 -12.54
C GLU A 195 -24.21 -1.72 -13.49
N LEU A 196 -24.35 -2.11 -14.77
CA LEU A 196 -25.17 -1.46 -15.79
C LEU A 196 -26.60 -1.99 -15.80
#